data_AF-A0A9J6FQS3-F1
#
_entry.id   AF-A0A9J6FQS3-F1
#
_cell.length_a   1.000
_cell.length_b   1.000
_cell.length_c   1.000
_cell.angle_alpha   90.00
_cell.angle_beta   90.00
_cell.angle_gamma   90.00
#
_symmetry.space_group_name_H-M   'P 1'
#
loop_
_entity.id
_entity.type
_entity.pdbx_description
1 polymer ?
#
loop_
_entity_poly.entity_id
_entity_poly.type
_entity_poly.pdbx_seq_one_letter_code
_entity_poly.pdbx_strand_id
1 'polypeptide(L)'
;MKFLNEDQIQALSRDSNKGSTWSPQTVKQALQIKFSCGTSGYETLRKLGYPLPANRILARRLQGLKFLPGILTDVVDLLKTKAEGMQDIEKDCVLLLNEMEICQGYELDRAEDVALGEQHCLKIQKNRLAMPSCSWWGALTSVGSK
;
A
#
# COMPACT_ATOMS: atom_id res chain seq x y z
N MET A 1 -2.70 24.72 8.12
CA MET A 1 -3.13 23.38 7.67
C MET A 1 -4.42 23.53 6.89
N LYS A 2 -4.49 23.00 5.65
CA LYS A 2 -5.77 22.87 4.92
C LYS A 2 -6.35 21.50 5.25
N PHE A 3 -7.58 21.46 5.77
CA PHE A 3 -8.27 20.21 6.16
C PHE A 3 -8.76 19.42 4.93
N LEU A 4 -9.29 20.12 3.93
CA LEU A 4 -9.73 19.54 2.65
C LEU A 4 -8.92 20.13 1.49
N ASN A 5 -8.70 19.31 0.47
CA ASN A 5 -8.12 19.74 -0.81
C ASN A 5 -9.19 20.40 -1.70
N GLU A 6 -8.76 21.13 -2.73
CA GLU A 6 -9.65 21.88 -3.62
C GLU A 6 -10.63 20.98 -4.37
N ASP A 7 -10.21 19.77 -4.76
CA ASP A 7 -11.06 18.75 -5.39
C ASP A 7 -12.11 18.19 -4.41
N GLN A 8 -11.78 18.09 -3.12
CA GLN A 8 -12.73 17.71 -2.07
C GLN A 8 -13.76 18.81 -1.79
N ILE A 9 -13.34 20.08 -1.81
CA ILE A 9 -14.25 21.22 -1.67
C ILE A 9 -15.19 21.27 -2.87
N GLN A 10 -14.67 21.11 -4.08
CA GLN A 10 -15.49 21.05 -5.30
C GLN A 10 -16.47 19.88 -5.29
N ALA A 11 -16.06 18.73 -4.74
CA ALA A 11 -16.92 17.57 -4.54
C ALA A 11 -18.07 17.83 -3.56
N LEU A 12 -17.86 18.66 -2.53
CA LEU A 12 -18.91 19.09 -1.60
C LEU A 12 -19.89 20.08 -2.23
N SER A 13 -19.43 20.89 -3.20
CA SER A 13 -20.28 21.86 -3.90
C SER A 13 -21.20 21.22 -4.97
N ARG A 14 -21.09 19.90 -5.20
CA ARG A 14 -21.88 19.18 -6.22
C ARG A 14 -22.88 18.24 -5.57
N ASP A 15 -24.05 18.10 -6.19
CA ASP A 15 -25.05 17.10 -5.78
C ASP A 15 -24.58 15.66 -6.03
N SER A 16 -23.59 15.47 -6.92
CA SER A 16 -23.02 14.17 -7.23
C SER A 16 -21.53 14.22 -7.47
N ASN A 17 -20.84 13.23 -6.89
CA ASN A 17 -19.41 12.97 -7.12
C ASN A 17 -19.13 12.01 -8.28
N LYS A 18 -20.16 11.69 -9.09
CA LYS A 18 -20.01 10.89 -10.30
C LYS A 18 -19.17 11.68 -11.31
N GLY A 19 -18.06 11.08 -11.76
CA GLY A 19 -17.15 11.71 -12.73
C GLY A 19 -16.12 12.67 -12.14
N SER A 20 -16.07 12.87 -10.81
CA SER A 20 -15.04 13.71 -10.18
C SER A 20 -13.65 13.09 -10.33
N THR A 21 -12.72 13.88 -10.87
CA THR A 21 -11.30 13.54 -10.97
C THR A 21 -10.60 13.91 -9.67
N TRP A 22 -10.14 12.90 -8.94
CA TRP A 22 -9.42 13.10 -7.68
C TRP A 22 -7.92 13.32 -7.91
N SER A 23 -7.39 14.33 -7.23
CA SER A 23 -5.97 14.67 -7.22
C SER A 23 -5.13 13.55 -6.57
N PRO A 24 -3.84 13.42 -6.92
CA PRO A 24 -2.93 12.48 -6.25
C PRO A 24 -2.85 12.69 -4.73
N GLN A 25 -2.94 13.94 -4.27
CA GLN A 25 -2.93 14.31 -2.85
C GLN A 25 -4.15 13.74 -2.12
N THR A 26 -5.34 13.91 -2.69
CA THR A 26 -6.59 13.36 -2.12
C THR A 26 -6.59 11.84 -2.16
N VAL A 27 -6.08 11.22 -3.22
CA VAL A 27 -5.92 9.75 -3.29
C VAL A 27 -4.97 9.26 -2.20
N LYS A 28 -3.83 9.92 -1.99
CA LYS A 28 -2.86 9.57 -0.94
C LYS A 28 -3.49 9.65 0.45
N GLN A 29 -4.19 10.74 0.76
CA GLN A 29 -4.90 10.90 2.03
C GLN A 29 -5.99 9.85 2.22
N ALA A 30 -6.77 9.57 1.18
CA ALA A 30 -7.82 8.55 1.21
C ALA A 30 -7.25 7.14 1.44
N LEU A 31 -6.10 6.80 0.84
CA LEU A 31 -5.38 5.55 1.10
C LEU A 31 -4.90 5.49 2.55
N GLN A 32 -4.32 6.57 3.08
CA GLN A 32 -3.89 6.63 4.49
C GLN A 32 -5.06 6.36 5.44
N ILE A 33 -6.19 7.06 5.26
CA ILE A 33 -7.40 6.85 6.06
C ILE A 33 -7.84 5.38 5.95
N LYS A 34 -7.95 4.85 4.72
CA LYS A 34 -8.38 3.47 4.49
C LYS A 34 -7.47 2.44 5.18
N PHE A 35 -6.15 2.64 5.17
CA PHE A 35 -5.22 1.74 5.85
C PHE A 35 -5.27 1.90 7.37
N SER A 36 -5.56 3.08 7.90
CA SER A 36 -5.67 3.31 9.34
C SER A 36 -6.95 2.75 9.95
N CYS A 37 -8.11 2.88 9.29
CA CYS A 37 -9.40 2.46 9.83
C CYS A 37 -9.98 1.19 9.20
N GLY A 38 -9.34 0.63 8.18
CA GLY A 38 -9.84 -0.47 7.37
C GLY A 38 -10.99 -0.08 6.42
N THR A 39 -11.42 -1.03 5.59
CA THR A 39 -12.46 -0.81 4.57
C THR A 39 -13.81 -0.41 5.16
N SER A 40 -14.22 -1.05 6.26
CA SER A 40 -15.51 -0.75 6.93
C SER A 40 -15.53 0.67 7.52
N GLY A 41 -14.44 1.08 8.19
CA GLY A 41 -14.29 2.44 8.70
C GLY A 41 -14.29 3.48 7.58
N TYR A 42 -13.59 3.19 6.48
CA TYR A 42 -13.54 4.07 5.31
C TYR A 42 -14.92 4.27 4.66
N GLU A 43 -15.69 3.19 4.53
CA GLU A 43 -17.06 3.27 4.00
C GLU A 43 -18.02 4.00 4.93
N THR A 44 -17.85 3.84 6.25
CA THR A 44 -18.61 4.57 7.25
C THR A 44 -18.39 6.08 7.09
N LEU A 45 -17.13 6.53 6.98
CA LEU A 45 -16.81 7.94 6.73
C LEU A 45 -17.45 8.45 5.43
N ARG A 46 -17.43 7.66 4.36
CA ARG A 46 -18.10 8.02 3.10
C ARG A 46 -19.62 8.14 3.24
N LYS A 47 -20.26 7.28 4.02
CA LYS A 47 -21.71 7.35 4.30
C LYS A 47 -22.07 8.57 5.14
N LEU A 48 -21.17 9.02 6.01
CA LEU A 48 -21.32 10.27 6.79
C LEU A 48 -21.14 11.54 5.94
N GLY A 49 -20.85 11.42 4.63
CA GLY A 49 -20.74 12.57 3.73
C GLY A 49 -19.32 13.10 3.56
N TYR A 50 -18.28 12.41 4.03
CA TYR A 50 -16.91 12.84 3.77
C TYR A 50 -16.59 12.79 2.26
N PRO A 51 -15.96 13.85 1.69
CA PRO A 51 -15.62 13.94 0.27
C PRO A 51 -14.40 13.06 -0.05
N LEU A 52 -14.64 11.75 -0.09
CA LEU A 52 -13.63 10.73 -0.31
C LEU A 52 -13.91 9.91 -1.59
N PRO A 53 -12.87 9.53 -2.34
CA PRO A 53 -13.02 8.72 -3.55
C PRO A 53 -13.64 7.35 -3.24
N ALA A 54 -14.33 6.79 -4.23
CA ALA A 54 -14.86 5.43 -4.12
C ALA A 54 -13.75 4.38 -4.01
N ASN A 55 -14.03 3.27 -3.32
CA ASN A 55 -13.10 2.14 -3.19
C ASN A 55 -12.55 1.67 -4.55
N ARG A 56 -13.38 1.66 -5.59
CA ARG A 56 -12.99 1.34 -6.97
C ARG A 56 -11.91 2.28 -7.53
N ILE A 57 -11.98 3.58 -7.21
CA ILE A 57 -11.00 4.57 -7.67
C ILE A 57 -9.65 4.30 -6.99
N LEU A 58 -9.67 4.01 -5.68
CA LEU A 58 -8.46 3.64 -4.93
C LEU A 58 -7.84 2.36 -5.49
N ALA A 59 -8.65 1.32 -5.71
CA ALA A 59 -8.18 0.07 -6.30
C ALA A 59 -7.55 0.30 -7.69
N ARG A 60 -8.20 1.06 -8.57
CA ARG A 60 -7.66 1.40 -9.89
C ARG A 60 -6.35 2.18 -9.82
N ARG A 61 -6.18 3.07 -8.84
CA ARG A 61 -4.92 3.80 -8.62
C ARG A 61 -3.80 2.87 -8.14
N LEU A 62 -4.14 1.85 -7.36
CA LEU A 62 -3.18 0.84 -6.88
C LEU A 62 -2.86 -0.23 -7.93
N GLN A 63 -3.74 -0.50 -8.89
CA GLN A 63 -3.47 -1.48 -9.98
C GLN A 63 -2.22 -1.17 -10.79
N GLY A 64 -1.77 0.10 -10.83
CA GLY A 64 -0.50 0.46 -11.46
C GLY A 64 0.74 0.00 -10.69
N LEU A 65 0.60 -0.39 -9.42
CA LEU A 65 1.68 -0.92 -8.60
C LEU A 65 1.73 -2.44 -8.74
N LYS A 66 2.68 -2.95 -9.50
CA LYS A 66 2.91 -4.39 -9.67
C LYS A 66 3.94 -4.87 -8.66
N PHE A 67 3.58 -5.90 -7.89
CA PHE A 67 4.51 -6.58 -6.99
C PHE A 67 4.87 -7.92 -7.61
N LEU A 68 6.00 -7.96 -8.30
CA LEU A 68 6.46 -9.18 -8.96
C LEU A 68 7.19 -10.09 -7.97
N PRO A 69 7.14 -11.41 -8.18
CA PRO A 69 7.99 -12.36 -7.48
C PRO A 69 9.47 -11.98 -7.60
N GLY A 70 10.17 -11.93 -6.47
CA GLY A 70 11.60 -11.64 -6.42
C GLY A 70 11.89 -10.45 -5.52
N ILE A 71 12.99 -9.75 -5.77
CA ILE A 71 13.36 -8.58 -4.97
C ILE A 71 12.51 -7.39 -5.42
N LEU A 72 11.85 -6.72 -4.46
CA LEU A 72 11.10 -5.49 -4.72
C LEU A 72 12.04 -4.29 -4.90
N THR A 73 12.65 -4.19 -6.08
CA THR A 73 13.60 -3.12 -6.44
C THR A 73 13.00 -1.73 -6.23
N ASP A 74 11.76 -1.51 -6.66
CA ASP A 74 11.08 -0.21 -6.53
C ASP A 74 10.96 0.25 -5.07
N VAL A 75 10.75 -0.69 -4.15
CA VAL A 75 10.68 -0.40 -2.72
C VAL A 75 12.07 -0.14 -2.15
N VAL A 76 13.07 -0.90 -2.58
CA VAL A 76 14.47 -0.70 -2.18
C VAL A 76 14.99 0.66 -2.64
N ASP A 77 14.70 1.07 -3.87
CA ASP A 77 15.08 2.37 -4.42
C ASP A 77 14.38 3.52 -3.67
N LEU A 78 13.10 3.34 -3.31
CA LEU A 78 12.40 4.29 -2.46
C LEU A 78 13.04 4.38 -1.06
N LEU A 79 13.43 3.25 -0.47
CA LEU A 79 14.10 3.20 0.84
C LEU A 79 15.49 3.85 0.79
N LYS A 80 16.19 3.78 -0.35
CA LYS A 80 17.49 4.44 -0.53
C LYS A 80 17.40 5.95 -0.30
N THR A 81 16.33 6.60 -0.80
CA THR A 81 16.09 8.04 -0.56
C THR A 81 16.04 8.38 0.93
N LYS A 82 15.52 7.46 1.75
CA LYS A 82 15.49 7.63 3.21
C LYS A 82 16.86 7.33 3.84
N ALA A 83 17.55 6.30 3.36
CA ALA A 83 18.87 5.89 3.85
C ALA A 83 19.97 6.93 3.58
N GLU A 84 19.86 7.72 2.51
CA GLU A 84 20.78 8.82 2.19
C GLU A 84 20.80 9.90 3.29
N GLY A 85 19.68 10.10 3.99
CA GLY A 85 19.57 11.05 5.10
C GLY A 85 19.99 10.49 6.47
N MET A 86 20.40 9.22 6.55
CA MET A 86 20.75 8.53 7.79
C MET A 86 22.25 8.62 8.09
N GLN A 87 22.59 8.64 9.38
CA GLN A 87 23.98 8.48 9.82
C GLN A 87 24.44 7.03 9.60
N ASP A 88 25.75 6.80 9.51
CA ASP A 88 26.27 5.45 9.21
C ASP A 88 25.87 4.42 10.28
N ILE A 89 25.78 4.82 11.55
CA ILE A 89 25.29 3.96 12.63
C ILE A 89 23.80 3.61 12.51
N GLU A 90 23.02 4.46 11.85
CA GLU A 90 21.60 4.21 11.60
C GLU A 90 21.40 3.31 10.38
N LYS A 91 22.39 3.20 9.48
CA LYS A 91 22.30 2.33 8.30
C LYS A 91 22.47 0.85 8.65
N ASP A 92 22.99 0.54 9.83
CA ASP A 92 23.10 -0.83 10.31
C ASP A 92 21.70 -1.43 10.53
N CYS A 93 21.39 -2.47 9.75
CA CYS A 93 20.10 -3.14 9.81
C CYS A 93 20.25 -4.65 9.80
N VAL A 94 19.36 -5.34 10.51
CA VAL A 94 19.26 -6.80 10.51
C VAL A 94 18.05 -7.21 9.67
N LEU A 95 18.28 -8.10 8.71
CA LEU A 95 17.22 -8.70 7.90
C LEU A 95 16.80 -10.03 8.54
N LEU A 96 15.62 -10.05 9.16
CA LEU A 96 15.03 -11.26 9.72
C LEU A 96 14.08 -11.88 8.70
N LEU A 97 14.35 -13.13 8.32
CA LEU A 97 13.59 -13.90 7.36
C LEU A 97 12.90 -15.05 8.08
N ASN A 98 11.61 -15.22 7.85
CA ASN A 98 10.88 -16.41 8.27
C ASN A 98 9.95 -16.84 7.14
N GLU A 99 9.69 -18.13 7.04
CA GLU A 99 8.73 -18.67 6.09
C GLU A 99 7.33 -18.65 6.72
N MET A 100 6.31 -18.41 5.90
CA MET A 100 4.92 -18.45 6.33
C MET A 100 4.19 -19.46 5.45
N GLU A 101 3.45 -20.35 6.10
CA GLU A 101 2.61 -21.30 5.39
C GLU A 101 1.33 -20.59 4.90
N ILE A 102 0.99 -20.82 3.63
CA ILE A 102 -0.23 -20.30 3.02
C ILE A 102 -1.08 -21.49 2.59
N CYS A 103 -2.40 -21.34 2.67
CA CYS A 103 -3.34 -22.31 2.14
C CYS A 103 -3.12 -22.53 0.65
N GLN A 104 -3.01 -23.80 0.25
CA GLN A 104 -2.92 -24.16 -1.16
C GLN A 104 -4.23 -23.81 -1.86
N GLY A 105 -4.11 -23.26 -3.07
CA GLY A 105 -5.25 -22.89 -3.88
C GLY A 105 -4.80 -22.44 -5.27
N TYR A 106 -5.76 -22.43 -6.18
CA TYR A 106 -5.59 -21.88 -7.52
C TYR A 106 -6.19 -20.49 -7.56
N GLU A 107 -5.36 -19.49 -7.90
CA GLU A 107 -5.83 -18.13 -8.10
C GLU A 107 -5.58 -17.68 -9.53
N LEU A 108 -6.58 -17.05 -10.14
CA LEU A 108 -6.45 -16.44 -11.45
C LEU A 108 -6.40 -14.93 -11.27
N ASP A 109 -5.26 -14.32 -11.60
CA ASP A 109 -5.18 -12.88 -11.72
C ASP A 109 -5.79 -12.45 -13.05
N ARG A 110 -7.02 -11.92 -13.00
CA ARG A 110 -7.75 -11.43 -14.17
C ARG A 110 -7.13 -10.18 -14.80
N ALA A 111 -6.26 -9.46 -14.08
CA ALA A 111 -5.65 -8.25 -14.63
C ALA A 111 -4.57 -8.59 -15.66
N GLU A 112 -3.78 -9.63 -15.39
CA GLU A 112 -2.67 -10.07 -16.23
C GLU A 112 -2.97 -11.37 -17.00
N ASP A 113 -4.13 -11.99 -16.76
CA ASP A 113 -4.54 -13.29 -17.29
C ASP A 113 -3.51 -14.40 -16.95
N VAL A 114 -3.02 -14.36 -15.72
CA VAL A 114 -2.01 -15.30 -15.20
C VAL A 114 -2.65 -16.21 -14.17
N ALA A 115 -2.58 -17.52 -14.42
CA ALA A 115 -2.93 -18.53 -13.43
C ALA A 115 -1.75 -18.72 -12.46
N LEU A 116 -1.99 -18.44 -11.18
CA LEU A 116 -1.11 -18.81 -10.09
C LEU A 116 -1.44 -20.27 -9.74
N GLY A 117 -0.51 -21.19 -10.08
CA GLY A 117 -0.65 -22.62 -9.84
C GLY A 117 -0.57 -23.00 -8.35
N GLU A 118 -0.58 -24.31 -8.05
CA GLU A 118 -0.43 -24.84 -6.69
C GLU A 118 0.85 -24.32 -6.02
N GLN A 119 0.70 -23.37 -5.08
CA GLN A 119 1.80 -22.86 -4.28
C GLN A 119 1.89 -23.62 -2.96
N HIS A 120 2.94 -24.42 -2.80
CA HIS A 120 3.35 -24.99 -1.52
C HIS A 120 4.22 -23.94 -0.80
N CYS A 121 3.67 -23.24 0.19
CA CYS A 121 4.30 -22.18 1.00
C CYS A 121 4.90 -21.00 0.20
N LEU A 122 4.27 -19.82 0.25
CA LEU A 122 4.97 -18.59 -0.14
C LEU A 122 5.91 -18.15 0.99
N LYS A 123 7.17 -17.90 0.64
CA LYS A 123 8.11 -17.20 1.53
C LYS A 123 7.75 -15.71 1.57
N ILE A 124 6.77 -15.34 2.39
CA ILE A 124 6.48 -13.93 2.64
C ILE A 124 7.55 -13.37 3.57
N GLN A 125 8.38 -12.46 3.06
CA GLN A 125 9.31 -11.69 3.88
C GLN A 125 8.54 -10.62 4.67
N LYS A 126 8.52 -10.76 5.98
CA LYS A 126 8.17 -9.67 6.87
C LYS A 126 9.46 -8.98 7.29
N ASN A 127 9.87 -7.90 6.61
CA ASN A 127 11.03 -7.13 7.07
C ASN A 127 10.64 -6.38 8.33
N ARG A 128 10.93 -6.97 9.48
CA ARG A 128 11.14 -6.21 10.70
C ARG A 128 12.57 -5.69 10.62
N LEU A 129 12.74 -4.50 10.06
CA LEU A 129 13.97 -3.74 10.18
C LEU A 129 14.09 -3.33 11.65
N ALA A 130 14.85 -4.08 12.43
CA ALA A 130 15.30 -3.62 13.74
C ALA A 130 16.50 -2.71 13.50
N MET A 131 16.27 -1.39 13.49
CA MET A 131 17.33 -0.39 13.58
C MET A 131 17.66 -0.13 15.05
N PRO A 132 18.94 0.02 15.44
CA PRO A 132 19.30 0.42 16.78
C PRO A 132 19.12 1.93 16.95
N SER A 133 17.89 2.37 17.21
CA SER A 133 17.51 3.47 18.11
C SER A 133 16.05 3.90 17.88
N CYS A 134 15.23 3.71 18.93
CA CYS A 134 13.91 4.31 19.19
C CYS A 134 12.81 4.38 18.12
N SER A 135 12.99 3.88 16.90
CA SER A 135 12.00 4.00 15.82
C SER A 135 11.67 2.64 15.22
N TRP A 136 10.53 2.06 15.60
CA TRP A 136 10.02 0.83 14.99
C TRP A 136 9.53 1.10 13.56
N TRP A 137 10.24 0.60 12.55
CA TRP A 137 9.79 0.63 11.16
C TRP A 137 9.67 -0.80 10.61
N GLY A 138 8.50 -1.16 10.09
CA GLY A 138 8.27 -2.43 9.40
C GLY A 138 7.84 -2.20 7.96
N ALA A 139 8.49 -2.87 7.01
CA ALA A 139 8.07 -2.92 5.61
C ALA A 139 7.88 -4.39 5.21
N LEU A 140 6.73 -4.76 4.66
CA LEU A 140 6.57 -6.10 4.06
C LEU A 140 7.13 -6.08 2.64
N THR A 141 7.95 -7.05 2.28
CA THR A 141 8.38 -7.28 0.89
C THR A 141 8.18 -8.74 0.54
N SER A 142 7.41 -9.07 -0.49
CA SER A 142 7.26 -10.46 -0.94
C SER A 142 8.45 -10.87 -1.80
N VAL A 143 9.00 -12.08 -1.61
CA VAL A 143 9.98 -12.70 -2.51
C VAL A 143 9.45 -14.07 -2.92
N GLY A 144 9.14 -14.26 -4.21
CA GLY A 144 8.68 -15.54 -4.73
C GLY A 144 9.83 -16.45 -5.17
N SER A 145 9.59 -17.77 -5.12
CA SER A 145 10.55 -18.81 -5.52
C SER A 145 10.29 -19.30 -6.95
N LYS A 146 11.36 -19.81 -7.57
CA LYS A 146 11.38 -20.54 -8.86
C LYS A 146 10.62 -21.85 -8.79
#